data_AF-A0A7K1ZFF5-F1
#
_entry.id   AF-A0A7K1ZFF5-F1
#
_cell.length_a   1.000
_cell.length_b   1.000
_cell.length_c   1.000
_cell.angle_alpha   90.00
_cell.angle_beta   90.00
_cell.angle_gamma   90.00
#
_symmetry.space_group_name_H-M   'P 1'
#
loop_
_entity.id
_entity.type
_entity.pdbx_description
1 polymer ?
#
loop_
_entity_poly.entity_id
_entity_poly.type
_entity_poly.pdbx_seq_one_letter_code
_entity_poly.pdbx_strand_id
1 'polypeptide(L)'
;MIRRNLAAELASAATRAPAITLTGPRQSGKTTLCQSVFPEHPYVSLEFPDDRVFAMDDPRAFLAQFPEGVILDEVQRAPDLLSYLQGIIDNDPAPGRWILSGSQNFSLLESVSQSLAGRTEVHQLLPLTWDEIGRFAEHPANLEEVLFSGGYPRIFDQKLEPSVWLRSYVATYLERDVRTLSNIGDLITFQRFVELCAGRTAQLLNYSSLANDCGISQPTARAWLGILEASYITFRLPAFSANLRKRLIKMPKLYFYDTGLACWLLGIRQAEQLHSHPLRGAIFETWVISEILKHRIHRGMGTSTMHGLSFYRDKNGAEVDLLMEQPDRLILLEAKSTETPSKSLLDGARRVRRHLKDSSRDCDVAVAYGGKEFQQRTDGRLIPWRMLRVVALPDIKPSVYVFADGEPLAGADVLTLFPNKTWKRGITGENGEAHFDLYAHALPMTVFVAAKGFTAQLVEAWIPAEQALHIDMTALSGGGAVIFEKATGYIPGLAGRLNPIRDNLDRTYLYADNIAINGGKQQPVSFLPGEKMYLKDANGKEMLVRIVDIIGHSALAEYHPYPPFDRAANIS
;
A
#
# COMPACT_ATOMS: atom_id res chain seq x y z
N MET A 1 7.64 -15.95 -3.84
CA MET A 1 7.71 -15.10 -2.62
C MET A 1 7.14 -13.73 -2.97
N ILE A 2 6.19 -13.21 -2.18
CA ILE A 2 5.56 -11.92 -2.47
C ILE A 2 6.39 -10.80 -1.86
N ARG A 3 6.68 -9.78 -2.67
CA ARG A 3 7.28 -8.53 -2.17
C ARG A 3 6.29 -7.88 -1.21
N ARG A 4 6.66 -7.72 0.08
CA ARG A 4 5.84 -7.02 1.08
C ARG A 4 6.10 -5.52 1.02
N ASN A 5 5.08 -4.71 1.31
CA ASN A 5 5.18 -3.25 1.37
C ASN A 5 6.14 -2.77 2.46
N LEU A 6 6.14 -3.46 3.60
CA LEU A 6 7.01 -3.14 4.74
C LEU A 6 8.50 -3.44 4.47
N ALA A 7 8.84 -4.18 3.41
CA ALA A 7 10.21 -4.62 3.15
C ALA A 7 11.20 -3.45 2.98
N ALA A 8 10.80 -2.41 2.23
CA ALA A 8 11.66 -1.24 2.00
C ALA A 8 11.94 -0.47 3.29
N GLU A 9 10.93 -0.34 4.14
CA GLU A 9 11.09 0.29 5.45
C GLU A 9 12.00 -0.52 6.36
N LEU A 10 11.86 -1.86 6.43
CA LEU A 10 12.73 -2.67 7.27
C LEU A 10 14.20 -2.57 6.85
N ALA A 11 14.45 -2.58 5.54
CA ALA A 11 15.80 -2.37 5.00
C ALA A 11 16.34 -0.98 5.37
N SER A 12 15.50 0.07 5.27
CA SER A 12 15.90 1.43 5.66
C SER A 12 16.13 1.57 7.16
N ALA A 13 15.27 1.01 8.01
CA ALA A 13 15.41 1.04 9.45
C ALA A 13 16.68 0.31 9.91
N ALA A 14 17.04 -0.79 9.24
CA ALA A 14 18.27 -1.52 9.51
C ALA A 14 19.56 -0.72 9.23
N THR A 15 19.50 0.41 8.51
CA THR A 15 20.67 1.32 8.38
C THR A 15 20.76 2.35 9.51
N ARG A 16 19.69 2.50 10.30
CA ARG A 16 19.52 3.56 11.31
C ARG A 16 19.52 3.05 12.75
N ALA A 17 19.11 1.80 12.97
CA ALA A 17 19.03 1.19 14.29
C ALA A 17 19.84 -0.12 14.39
N PRO A 18 20.49 -0.40 15.54
CA PRO A 18 21.25 -1.64 15.72
C PRO A 18 20.36 -2.89 15.77
N ALA A 19 19.13 -2.75 16.26
CA ALA A 19 18.15 -3.82 16.28
C ALA A 19 16.84 -3.44 15.59
N ILE A 20 16.23 -4.39 14.87
CA ILE A 20 14.90 -4.25 14.27
C ILE A 20 13.99 -5.29 14.87
N THR A 21 12.85 -4.87 15.43
CA THR A 21 11.87 -5.78 16.03
C THR A 21 10.61 -5.83 15.17
N LEU A 22 10.33 -6.98 14.55
CA LEU A 22 9.15 -7.22 13.74
C LEU A 22 8.09 -8.04 14.49
N THR A 23 6.97 -7.38 14.81
CA THR A 23 5.81 -7.98 15.49
C THR A 23 4.62 -8.15 14.53
N GLY A 24 3.61 -8.92 14.91
CA GLY A 24 2.42 -9.14 14.06
C GLY A 24 1.69 -10.44 14.39
N PRO A 25 0.46 -10.66 13.88
CA PRO A 25 -0.28 -11.90 14.13
C PRO A 25 0.49 -13.12 13.63
N ARG A 26 0.19 -14.28 14.20
CA ARG A 26 0.71 -15.54 13.65
C ARG A 26 0.24 -15.71 12.21
N GLN A 27 1.09 -16.32 11.40
CA GLN A 27 0.84 -16.57 9.98
C GLN A 27 0.70 -15.31 9.10
N SER A 28 1.10 -14.12 9.60
CA SER A 28 1.18 -12.91 8.78
C SER A 28 2.40 -12.84 7.84
N GLY A 29 3.33 -13.80 7.92
CA GLY A 29 4.51 -13.88 7.07
C GLY A 29 5.76 -13.18 7.60
N LYS A 30 5.89 -12.99 8.92
CA LYS A 30 7.03 -12.29 9.56
C LYS A 30 8.37 -12.95 9.26
N THR A 31 8.51 -14.24 9.56
CA THR A 31 9.71 -15.04 9.31
C THR A 31 10.16 -14.94 7.86
N THR A 32 9.21 -15.13 6.93
CA THR A 32 9.46 -15.03 5.49
C THR A 32 9.94 -13.63 5.10
N LEU A 33 9.35 -12.58 5.67
CA LEU A 33 9.77 -11.20 5.40
C LEU A 33 11.19 -10.94 5.91
N CYS A 34 11.49 -11.30 7.17
CA CYS A 34 12.83 -11.11 7.74
C CYS A 34 13.92 -11.80 6.90
N GLN A 35 13.74 -13.09 6.59
CA GLN A 35 14.70 -13.84 5.77
C GLN A 35 14.85 -13.26 4.35
N SER A 36 13.77 -12.70 3.79
CA SER A 36 13.82 -12.09 2.45
C SER A 36 14.55 -10.75 2.40
N VAL A 37 14.46 -9.97 3.47
CA VAL A 37 15.08 -8.63 3.57
C VAL A 37 16.53 -8.74 4.03
N PHE A 38 16.83 -9.73 4.88
CA PHE A 38 18.13 -9.96 5.49
C PHE A 38 18.68 -11.36 5.13
N PRO A 39 18.94 -11.65 3.84
CA PRO A 39 19.34 -12.99 3.40
C PRO A 39 20.72 -13.42 3.91
N GLU A 40 21.59 -12.45 4.23
CA GLU A 40 22.95 -12.71 4.72
C GLU A 40 22.99 -13.00 6.24
N HIS A 41 21.91 -12.72 6.96
CA HIS A 41 21.85 -12.96 8.40
C HIS A 41 21.53 -14.45 8.66
N PRO A 42 22.29 -15.12 9.55
CA PRO A 42 21.88 -16.42 10.07
C PRO A 42 20.48 -16.37 10.66
N TYR A 43 19.72 -17.46 10.50
CA TYR A 43 18.37 -17.58 11.04
C TYR A 43 18.34 -18.59 12.18
N VAL A 44 17.80 -18.18 13.33
CA VAL A 44 17.58 -19.04 14.50
C VAL A 44 16.14 -18.89 14.98
N SER A 45 15.47 -20.01 15.25
CA SER A 45 14.10 -20.01 15.80
C SER A 45 14.09 -20.51 17.22
N LEU A 46 13.65 -19.67 18.15
CA LEU A 46 13.52 -20.02 19.57
C LEU A 46 12.26 -20.87 19.85
N GLU A 47 11.53 -21.29 18.81
CA GLU A 47 10.59 -22.40 18.94
C GLU A 47 11.30 -23.75 19.08
N PHE A 48 12.48 -23.91 18.47
CA PHE A 48 13.26 -25.14 18.59
C PHE A 48 13.79 -25.28 20.03
N PRO A 49 13.53 -26.43 20.70
CA PRO A 49 13.92 -26.61 22.10
C PRO A 49 15.42 -26.45 22.33
N ASP A 50 16.27 -26.97 21.45
CA ASP A 50 17.72 -26.95 21.64
C ASP A 50 18.29 -25.52 21.59
N ASP A 51 17.90 -24.74 20.57
CA ASP A 51 18.26 -23.33 20.45
C ASP A 51 17.75 -22.52 21.64
N ARG A 52 16.50 -22.77 22.06
CA ARG A 52 15.89 -22.08 23.20
C ARG A 52 16.60 -22.39 24.51
N VAL A 53 16.93 -23.65 24.77
CA VAL A 53 17.64 -24.07 25.98
C VAL A 53 19.01 -23.42 26.02
N PHE A 54 19.77 -23.43 24.91
CA PHE A 54 21.06 -22.77 24.87
C PHE A 54 20.94 -21.25 25.11
N ALA A 55 19.99 -20.59 24.45
CA ALA A 55 19.76 -19.16 24.64
C ALA A 55 19.33 -18.78 26.06
N MET A 56 18.71 -19.70 26.82
CA MET A 56 18.33 -19.50 28.22
C MET A 56 19.46 -19.82 29.20
N ASP A 57 20.16 -20.93 29.00
CA ASP A 57 21.17 -21.42 29.94
C ASP A 57 22.49 -20.62 29.84
N ASP A 58 22.90 -20.24 28.62
CA ASP A 58 24.07 -19.38 28.39
C ASP A 58 23.81 -18.36 27.27
N PRO A 59 23.07 -17.27 27.58
CA PRO A 59 22.72 -16.23 26.61
C PRO A 59 23.94 -15.55 25.99
N ARG A 60 25.06 -15.46 26.72
CA ARG A 60 26.28 -14.80 26.25
C ARG A 60 26.99 -15.65 25.22
N ALA A 61 27.21 -16.93 25.51
CA ALA A 61 27.81 -17.84 24.54
C ALA A 61 26.91 -18.02 23.32
N PHE A 62 25.59 -18.07 23.52
CA PHE A 62 24.62 -18.12 22.42
C PHE A 62 24.78 -16.93 21.47
N LEU A 63 24.74 -15.70 21.98
CA LEU A 63 24.88 -14.48 21.16
C LEU A 63 26.28 -14.31 20.55
N ALA A 64 27.33 -14.82 21.21
CA ALA A 64 28.71 -14.74 20.72
C ALA A 64 28.94 -15.52 19.41
N GLN A 65 28.06 -16.46 19.06
CA GLN A 65 28.10 -17.16 17.77
C GLN A 65 27.77 -16.26 16.57
N PHE A 66 27.18 -15.08 16.82
CA PHE A 66 26.65 -14.18 15.80
C PHE A 66 27.33 -12.80 15.83
N PRO A 67 28.66 -12.72 15.59
CA PRO A 67 29.39 -11.45 15.64
C PRO A 67 28.92 -10.47 14.56
N GLU A 68 28.46 -10.94 13.40
CA GLU A 68 27.95 -10.09 12.32
C GLU A 68 26.42 -9.88 12.37
N GLY A 69 25.75 -10.47 13.35
CA GLY A 69 24.29 -10.38 13.51
C GLY A 69 23.53 -11.66 13.22
N VAL A 70 22.22 -11.64 13.49
CA VAL A 70 21.32 -12.81 13.39
C VAL A 70 19.85 -12.38 13.34
N ILE A 71 19.02 -13.21 12.68
CA ILE A 71 17.56 -13.20 12.81
C ILE A 71 17.17 -14.15 13.94
N LEU A 72 16.64 -13.59 15.03
CA LEU A 72 16.08 -14.34 16.16
C LEU A 72 14.55 -14.33 16.07
N ASP A 73 13.99 -15.48 15.70
CA ASP A 73 12.55 -15.66 15.57
C ASP A 73 11.91 -16.15 16.87
N GLU A 74 10.67 -15.74 17.09
CA GLU A 74 9.86 -16.02 18.28
C GLU A 74 10.59 -15.69 19.62
N VAL A 75 11.25 -14.52 19.66
CA VAL A 75 12.10 -14.08 20.80
C VAL A 75 11.36 -13.97 22.14
N GLN A 76 10.03 -13.86 22.14
CA GLN A 76 9.22 -13.93 23.35
C GLN A 76 9.33 -15.28 24.09
N ARG A 77 9.91 -16.30 23.45
CA ARG A 77 10.24 -17.58 24.07
C ARG A 77 11.44 -17.50 25.01
N ALA A 78 12.35 -16.55 24.83
CA ALA A 78 13.54 -16.35 25.68
C ALA A 78 13.73 -14.85 26.00
N PRO A 79 12.83 -14.24 26.80
CA PRO A 79 12.81 -12.79 27.01
C PRO A 79 14.07 -12.24 27.67
N ASP A 80 14.72 -13.01 28.56
CA ASP A 80 15.94 -12.58 29.27
C ASP A 80 17.12 -12.33 28.32
N LEU A 81 17.11 -12.97 27.14
CA LEU A 81 18.11 -12.77 26.08
C LEU A 81 18.23 -11.30 25.68
N LEU A 82 17.14 -10.53 25.75
CA LEU A 82 17.11 -9.12 25.36
C LEU A 82 17.96 -8.23 26.28
N SER A 83 18.09 -8.59 27.56
CA SER A 83 18.92 -7.86 28.54
C SER A 83 20.42 -8.07 28.27
N TYR A 84 20.81 -9.25 27.79
CA TYR A 84 22.19 -9.49 27.36
C TYR A 84 22.48 -8.78 26.04
N LEU A 85 21.52 -8.81 25.12
CA LEU A 85 21.61 -8.12 23.84
C LEU A 85 21.78 -6.61 24.02
N GLN A 86 21.09 -6.00 24.99
CA GLN A 86 21.26 -4.60 25.36
C GLN A 86 22.74 -4.26 25.63
N GLY A 87 23.41 -5.05 26.48
CA GLY A 87 24.82 -4.82 26.81
C GLY A 87 25.77 -4.99 25.62
N ILE A 88 25.44 -5.87 24.67
CA ILE A 88 26.21 -6.04 23.44
C ILE A 88 26.04 -4.83 22.53
N ILE A 89 24.79 -4.38 22.32
CA ILE A 89 24.47 -3.20 21.49
C ILE A 89 25.08 -1.93 22.07
N ASP A 90 25.10 -1.77 23.41
CA ASP A 90 25.69 -0.61 24.06
C ASP A 90 27.21 -0.51 23.83
N ASN A 91 27.89 -1.65 23.67
CA ASN A 91 29.33 -1.69 23.38
C ASN A 91 29.63 -1.51 21.88
N ASP A 92 28.76 -2.02 21.00
CA ASP A 92 28.90 -1.92 19.55
C ASP A 92 27.52 -1.71 18.89
N PRO A 93 27.15 -0.45 18.61
CA PRO A 93 25.84 -0.09 18.07
C PRO A 93 25.77 -0.21 16.54
N ALA A 94 26.54 -1.13 15.93
CA ALA A 94 26.50 -1.36 14.49
C ALA A 94 25.06 -1.58 13.98
N PRO A 95 24.62 -0.85 12.95
CA PRO A 95 23.23 -0.86 12.49
C PRO A 95 22.85 -2.21 11.84
N GLY A 96 21.60 -2.62 12.02
CA GLY A 96 21.00 -3.75 11.30
C GLY A 96 21.50 -5.13 11.73
N ARG A 97 22.29 -5.21 12.81
CA ARG A 97 22.91 -6.46 13.26
C ARG A 97 21.89 -7.43 13.86
N TRP A 98 20.87 -6.93 14.56
CA TRP A 98 19.97 -7.79 15.32
C TRP A 98 18.53 -7.70 14.81
N ILE A 99 18.05 -8.76 14.17
CA ILE A 99 16.68 -8.81 13.65
C ILE A 99 15.85 -9.71 14.54
N LEU A 100 14.92 -9.12 15.29
CA LEU A 100 14.07 -9.83 16.24
C LEU A 100 12.68 -10.00 15.62
N SER A 101 12.09 -11.20 15.72
CA SER A 101 10.68 -11.39 15.40
C SER A 101 9.93 -12.13 16.50
N GLY A 102 8.61 -11.94 16.52
CA GLY A 102 7.72 -12.65 17.41
C GLY A 102 6.26 -12.30 17.18
N SER A 103 5.35 -13.25 17.46
CA SER A 103 3.94 -12.89 17.64
C SER A 103 3.83 -11.92 18.82
N GLN A 104 3.11 -10.81 18.64
CA GLN A 104 2.95 -9.83 19.70
C GLN A 104 2.15 -10.45 20.85
N ASN A 105 2.82 -10.66 21.98
CA ASN A 105 2.21 -10.82 23.27
C ASN A 105 2.66 -9.62 24.12
N PHE A 106 1.83 -9.16 25.06
CA PHE A 106 2.17 -8.02 25.95
C PHE A 106 3.57 -8.17 26.56
N SER A 107 3.96 -9.39 26.92
CA SER A 107 5.28 -9.72 27.45
C SER A 107 6.44 -9.35 26.50
N LEU A 108 6.30 -9.57 25.20
CA LEU A 108 7.36 -9.26 24.23
C LEU A 108 7.62 -7.75 24.17
N LEU A 109 6.55 -6.96 24.04
CA LEU A 109 6.68 -5.51 23.99
C LEU A 109 7.22 -4.95 25.30
N GLU A 110 6.83 -5.53 26.44
CA GLU A 110 7.35 -5.14 27.74
C GLU A 110 8.85 -5.41 27.84
N SER A 111 9.31 -6.63 27.53
CA SER A 111 10.73 -6.98 27.55
C SER A 111 11.55 -6.14 26.56
N VAL A 112 11.03 -5.89 25.35
CA VAL A 112 11.67 -5.01 24.35
C VAL A 112 11.73 -3.57 24.86
N SER A 113 10.66 -3.07 25.48
CA SER A 113 10.64 -1.70 26.02
C SER A 113 11.58 -1.54 27.22
N GLN A 114 11.73 -2.57 28.06
CA GLN A 114 12.63 -2.54 29.22
C GLN A 114 14.10 -2.62 28.81
N SER A 115 14.45 -3.56 27.93
CA SER A 115 15.86 -3.84 27.61
C SER A 115 16.36 -3.13 26.35
N LEU A 116 15.51 -2.87 25.36
CA LEU A 116 15.93 -2.36 24.03
C LEU A 116 15.35 -0.97 23.69
N ALA A 117 14.76 -0.25 24.64
CA ALA A 117 14.33 1.12 24.40
C ALA A 117 15.47 2.00 23.87
N GLY A 118 15.19 2.75 22.79
CA GLY A 118 16.17 3.58 22.08
C GLY A 118 17.20 2.83 21.25
N ARG A 119 17.19 1.49 21.26
CA ARG A 119 18.13 0.61 20.54
C ARG A 119 17.47 -0.22 19.45
N THR A 120 16.13 -0.30 19.47
CA THR A 120 15.39 -1.00 18.43
C THR A 120 14.31 -0.14 17.81
N GLU A 121 14.13 -0.30 16.51
CA GLU A 121 12.93 0.14 15.81
C GLU A 121 11.91 -0.99 15.75
N VAL A 122 10.71 -0.72 16.27
CA VAL A 122 9.62 -1.70 16.33
C VAL A 122 8.66 -1.49 15.17
N HIS A 123 8.54 -2.50 14.33
CA HIS A 123 7.62 -2.54 13.20
C HIS A 123 6.55 -3.62 13.41
N GLN A 124 5.44 -3.46 12.70
CA GLN A 124 4.31 -4.37 12.75
C GLN A 124 4.00 -4.89 11.34
N LEU A 125 3.77 -6.19 11.21
CA LEU A 125 3.37 -6.84 9.98
C LEU A 125 2.01 -7.51 10.14
N LEU A 126 0.98 -6.80 9.73
CA LEU A 126 -0.38 -7.31 9.61
C LEU A 126 -0.54 -8.24 8.38
N PRO A 127 -1.68 -8.95 8.25
CA PRO A 127 -2.04 -9.66 7.02
C PRO A 127 -1.96 -8.74 5.80
N LEU A 128 -1.95 -9.31 4.60
CA LEU A 128 -1.74 -8.59 3.36
C LEU A 128 -2.73 -7.44 3.18
N THR A 129 -2.25 -6.32 2.64
CA THR A 129 -3.12 -5.28 2.07
C THR A 129 -3.70 -5.74 0.73
N TRP A 130 -4.76 -5.08 0.27
CA TRP A 130 -5.34 -5.33 -1.05
C TRP A 130 -4.31 -5.20 -2.19
N ASP A 131 -3.41 -4.21 -2.12
CA ASP A 131 -2.37 -4.04 -3.14
C ASP A 131 -1.27 -5.12 -3.09
N GLU A 132 -1.06 -5.78 -1.94
CA GLU A 132 -0.21 -6.97 -1.84
C GLU A 132 -0.92 -8.21 -2.38
N ILE A 133 -2.23 -8.36 -2.11
CA ILE A 133 -3.07 -9.44 -2.66
C ILE A 133 -3.12 -9.36 -4.19
N GLY A 134 -3.20 -8.15 -4.76
CA GLY A 134 -3.17 -7.94 -6.21
C GLY A 134 -1.88 -8.36 -6.91
N ARG A 135 -0.82 -8.73 -6.17
CA ARG A 135 0.46 -9.24 -6.71
C ARG A 135 0.43 -10.73 -7.00
N PHE A 136 -0.59 -11.44 -6.53
CA PHE A 136 -0.78 -12.85 -6.84
C PHE A 136 -1.43 -13.02 -8.20
N ALA A 137 -1.01 -14.07 -8.93
CA ALA A 137 -1.60 -14.42 -10.23
C ALA A 137 -3.11 -14.71 -10.10
N GLU A 138 -3.50 -15.40 -9.03
CA GLU A 138 -4.89 -15.59 -8.64
C GLU A 138 -5.17 -14.72 -7.42
N HIS A 139 -6.11 -13.78 -7.58
CA HIS A 139 -6.57 -12.91 -6.52
C HIS A 139 -8.08 -12.68 -6.68
N PRO A 140 -8.79 -12.30 -5.60
CA PRO A 140 -10.23 -12.09 -5.61
C PRO A 140 -10.71 -11.17 -6.74
N ALA A 141 -11.73 -11.64 -7.46
CA ALA A 141 -12.25 -10.97 -8.64
C ALA A 141 -13.31 -9.92 -8.31
N ASN A 142 -13.97 -9.99 -7.15
CA ASN A 142 -15.03 -9.07 -6.73
C ASN A 142 -14.90 -8.69 -5.24
N LEU A 143 -15.74 -7.76 -4.78
CA LEU A 143 -15.67 -7.23 -3.42
C LEU A 143 -16.00 -8.30 -2.38
N GLU A 144 -17.02 -9.11 -2.65
CA GLU A 144 -17.48 -10.18 -1.76
C GLU A 144 -16.38 -11.19 -1.48
N GLU A 145 -15.67 -11.64 -2.51
CA GLU A 145 -14.52 -12.53 -2.36
C GLU A 145 -13.41 -11.88 -1.51
N VAL A 146 -13.13 -10.59 -1.68
CA VAL A 146 -12.13 -9.87 -0.87
C VAL A 146 -12.53 -9.82 0.60
N LEU A 147 -13.78 -9.44 0.88
CA LEU A 147 -14.30 -9.35 2.24
C LEU A 147 -14.29 -10.72 2.91
N PHE A 148 -14.64 -11.77 2.16
CA PHE A 148 -14.73 -13.15 2.61
C PHE A 148 -13.37 -13.82 2.81
N SER A 149 -12.40 -13.59 1.91
CA SER A 149 -11.09 -14.23 1.99
C SER A 149 -10.20 -13.65 3.08
N GLY A 150 -10.37 -12.36 3.39
CA GLY A 150 -9.42 -11.63 4.24
C GLY A 150 -8.06 -11.46 3.55
N GLY A 151 -7.01 -11.27 4.33
CA GLY A 151 -5.66 -10.95 3.86
C GLY A 151 -4.56 -11.92 4.31
N TYR A 152 -4.89 -13.06 4.92
CA TYR A 152 -3.84 -13.98 5.39
C TYR A 152 -3.03 -14.59 4.23
N PRO A 153 -1.69 -14.45 4.21
CA PRO A 153 -0.86 -14.83 3.07
C PRO A 153 -1.05 -16.27 2.57
N ARG A 154 -1.21 -17.23 3.49
CA ARG A 154 -1.32 -18.66 3.16
C ARG A 154 -2.54 -18.98 2.29
N ILE A 155 -3.62 -18.22 2.40
CA ILE A 155 -4.81 -18.39 1.57
C ILE A 155 -4.44 -18.22 0.09
N PHE A 156 -3.66 -17.19 -0.22
CA PHE A 156 -3.29 -16.85 -1.60
C PHE A 156 -2.07 -17.62 -2.09
N ASP A 157 -1.04 -17.77 -1.26
CA ASP A 157 0.21 -18.45 -1.61
C ASP A 157 0.01 -19.94 -1.91
N GLN A 158 -0.86 -20.60 -1.14
CA GLN A 158 -1.16 -22.03 -1.32
C GLN A 158 -2.52 -22.29 -1.98
N LYS A 159 -3.23 -21.23 -2.43
CA LYS A 159 -4.56 -21.33 -3.05
C LYS A 159 -5.55 -22.12 -2.20
N LEU A 160 -5.56 -21.85 -0.89
CA LEU A 160 -6.40 -22.56 0.06
C LEU A 160 -7.81 -21.97 0.06
N GLU A 161 -8.81 -22.83 0.25
CA GLU A 161 -10.18 -22.40 0.53
C GLU A 161 -10.22 -21.57 1.83
N PRO A 162 -10.67 -20.28 1.77
CA PRO A 162 -10.62 -19.39 2.93
C PRO A 162 -11.34 -19.95 4.14
N SER A 163 -12.54 -20.51 3.96
CA SER A 163 -13.32 -21.15 5.04
C SER A 163 -12.55 -22.27 5.73
N VAL A 164 -11.83 -23.10 4.99
CA VAL A 164 -11.09 -24.24 5.54
C VAL A 164 -9.89 -23.77 6.34
N TRP A 165 -9.16 -22.79 5.80
CA TRP A 165 -8.00 -22.22 6.47
C TRP A 165 -8.42 -21.45 7.73
N LEU A 166 -9.44 -20.59 7.64
CA LEU A 166 -9.93 -19.76 8.75
C LEU A 166 -10.50 -20.61 9.89
N ARG A 167 -11.21 -21.70 9.58
CA ARG A 167 -11.62 -22.71 10.58
C ARG A 167 -10.43 -23.20 11.39
N SER A 168 -9.37 -23.59 10.68
CA SER A 168 -8.18 -24.19 11.28
C SER A 168 -7.39 -23.16 12.07
N TYR A 169 -7.31 -21.92 11.55
CA TYR A 169 -6.74 -20.78 12.25
C TYR A 169 -7.47 -20.52 13.58
N VAL A 170 -8.80 -20.38 13.57
CA VAL A 170 -9.59 -20.16 14.80
C VAL A 170 -9.40 -21.28 15.80
N ALA A 171 -9.53 -22.55 15.38
CA ALA A 171 -9.41 -23.70 16.27
C ALA A 171 -8.01 -23.83 16.91
N THR A 172 -6.94 -23.53 16.16
CA THR A 172 -5.57 -23.76 16.64
C THR A 172 -4.92 -22.55 17.31
N TYR A 173 -5.26 -21.34 16.85
CA TYR A 173 -4.62 -20.10 17.29
C TYR A 173 -5.35 -19.45 18.46
N LEU A 174 -6.66 -19.21 18.31
CA LEU A 174 -7.43 -18.57 19.37
C LEU A 174 -7.43 -19.45 20.61
N GLU A 175 -7.60 -20.77 20.49
CA GLU A 175 -7.62 -21.64 21.66
C GLU A 175 -6.27 -21.72 22.39
N ARG A 176 -5.13 -21.69 21.68
CA ARG A 176 -3.79 -21.86 22.29
C ARG A 176 -3.25 -20.59 22.92
N ASP A 177 -3.27 -19.47 22.19
CA ASP A 177 -2.67 -18.23 22.69
C ASP A 177 -3.55 -17.59 23.77
N VAL A 178 -4.88 -17.76 23.72
CA VAL A 178 -5.80 -17.29 24.76
C VAL A 178 -5.59 -18.05 26.08
N ARG A 179 -5.41 -19.38 26.03
CA ARG A 179 -5.05 -20.19 27.22
C ARG A 179 -3.71 -19.79 27.83
N THR A 180 -2.77 -19.31 27.00
CA THR A 180 -1.42 -18.95 27.45
C THR A 180 -1.37 -17.53 28.01
N LEU A 181 -2.13 -16.61 27.40
CA LEU A 181 -2.21 -15.19 27.82
C LEU A 181 -3.15 -14.97 29.01
N SER A 182 -4.02 -15.94 29.30
CA SER A 182 -5.00 -15.82 30.37
C SER A 182 -5.41 -17.19 30.89
N ASN A 183 -5.61 -17.29 32.20
CA ASN A 183 -6.13 -18.49 32.85
C ASN A 183 -7.64 -18.66 32.59
N ILE A 184 -8.05 -18.58 31.32
CA ILE A 184 -9.44 -18.74 30.90
C ILE A 184 -9.79 -20.21 30.99
N GLY A 185 -10.54 -20.56 32.04
CA GLY A 185 -11.03 -21.92 32.25
C GLY A 185 -12.13 -22.33 31.27
N ASP A 186 -12.97 -21.38 30.81
CA ASP A 186 -14.10 -21.64 29.92
C ASP A 186 -13.88 -21.07 28.52
N LEU A 187 -13.40 -21.93 27.62
CA LEU A 187 -13.11 -21.59 26.22
C LEU A 187 -14.37 -21.47 25.37
N ILE A 188 -15.45 -22.16 25.74
CA ILE A 188 -16.72 -22.08 25.01
C ILE A 188 -17.30 -20.68 25.20
N THR A 189 -17.30 -20.19 26.44
CA THR A 189 -17.72 -18.81 26.73
C THR A 189 -16.80 -17.78 26.07
N PHE A 190 -15.49 -18.03 26.03
CA PHE A 190 -14.57 -17.17 25.29
C PHE A 190 -14.83 -17.18 23.78
N GLN A 191 -15.04 -18.34 23.15
CA GLN A 191 -15.37 -18.41 21.73
C GLN A 191 -16.65 -17.61 21.42
N ARG A 192 -17.70 -17.79 22.24
CA ARG A 192 -18.93 -16.99 22.15
C ARG A 192 -18.65 -15.49 22.29
N PHE A 193 -17.73 -15.09 23.18
CA PHE A 193 -17.31 -13.69 23.30
C PHE A 193 -16.70 -13.16 22.00
N VAL A 194 -15.82 -13.92 21.35
CA VAL A 194 -15.21 -13.51 20.07
C VAL A 194 -16.27 -13.39 18.96
N GLU A 195 -17.22 -14.32 18.89
CA GLU A 195 -18.35 -14.27 17.95
C GLU A 195 -19.25 -13.04 18.21
N LEU A 196 -19.54 -12.72 19.48
CA LEU A 196 -20.29 -11.52 19.87
C LEU A 196 -19.54 -10.21 19.54
N CYS A 197 -18.21 -10.23 19.56
CA CYS A 197 -17.37 -9.14 19.08
C CYS A 197 -17.49 -8.99 17.56
N ALA A 198 -17.45 -10.09 16.79
CA ALA A 198 -17.62 -10.07 15.33
C ALA A 198 -19.00 -9.50 14.92
N GLY A 199 -20.06 -9.88 15.65
CA GLY A 199 -21.41 -9.29 15.51
C GLY A 199 -21.50 -7.79 15.77
N ARG A 200 -20.46 -7.19 16.36
CA ARG A 200 -20.35 -5.76 16.71
C ARG A 200 -19.25 -5.03 15.95
N THR A 201 -18.70 -5.62 14.90
CA THR A 201 -17.72 -4.91 14.06
C THR A 201 -18.33 -3.64 13.48
N ALA A 202 -17.53 -2.57 13.38
CA ALA A 202 -17.94 -1.21 13.01
C ALA A 202 -19.00 -0.54 13.92
N GLN A 203 -19.29 -1.09 15.10
CA GLN A 203 -20.28 -0.53 16.04
C GLN A 203 -19.61 0.06 17.29
N LEU A 204 -20.34 0.94 17.98
CA LEU A 204 -19.91 1.50 19.26
C LEU A 204 -19.78 0.39 20.31
N LEU A 205 -18.61 0.34 20.96
CA LEU A 205 -18.27 -0.69 21.93
C LEU A 205 -18.87 -0.38 23.30
N ASN A 206 -19.96 -1.05 23.64
CA ASN A 206 -20.56 -1.04 24.97
C ASN A 206 -20.15 -2.30 25.75
N TYR A 207 -19.19 -2.17 26.67
CA TYR A 207 -18.71 -3.30 27.47
C TYR A 207 -19.81 -3.93 28.33
N SER A 208 -20.77 -3.15 28.84
CA SER A 208 -21.84 -3.70 29.68
C SER A 208 -22.78 -4.59 28.87
N SER A 209 -23.19 -4.16 27.68
CA SER A 209 -24.00 -4.98 26.78
C SER A 209 -23.25 -6.22 26.31
N LEU A 210 -21.99 -6.07 25.88
CA LEU A 210 -21.17 -7.19 25.44
C LEU A 210 -20.97 -8.24 26.55
N ALA A 211 -20.73 -7.80 27.78
CA ALA A 211 -20.56 -8.67 28.93
C ALA A 211 -21.87 -9.41 29.28
N ASN A 212 -23.00 -8.70 29.29
CA ASN A 212 -24.32 -9.27 29.57
C ASN A 212 -24.70 -10.35 28.55
N ASP A 213 -24.55 -10.07 27.26
CA ASP A 213 -24.89 -11.03 26.19
C ASP A 213 -24.00 -12.27 26.23
N CYS A 214 -22.75 -12.12 26.70
CA CYS A 214 -21.82 -13.21 26.87
C CYS A 214 -21.97 -13.94 28.23
N GLY A 215 -22.75 -13.41 29.17
CA GLY A 215 -22.90 -13.97 30.52
C GLY A 215 -21.63 -13.85 31.38
N ILE A 216 -20.82 -12.79 31.18
CA ILE A 216 -19.58 -12.54 31.93
C ILE A 216 -19.62 -11.17 32.62
N SER A 217 -18.64 -10.89 33.49
CA SER A 217 -18.51 -9.57 34.11
C SER A 217 -17.92 -8.52 33.13
N GLN A 218 -18.24 -7.24 33.32
CA GLN A 218 -17.66 -6.16 32.52
C GLN A 218 -16.12 -6.09 32.60
N PRO A 219 -15.48 -6.27 33.78
CA PRO A 219 -14.02 -6.41 33.85
C PRO A 219 -13.48 -7.58 33.03
N THR A 220 -14.16 -8.74 33.03
CA THR A 220 -13.78 -9.89 32.20
C THR A 220 -13.86 -9.56 30.72
N ALA A 221 -14.94 -8.91 30.26
CA ALA A 221 -15.07 -8.48 28.87
C ALA A 221 -13.96 -7.51 28.44
N ARG A 222 -13.56 -6.58 29.32
CA ARG A 222 -12.43 -5.67 29.07
C ARG A 222 -11.11 -6.41 28.96
N ALA A 223 -10.85 -7.35 29.87
CA ALA A 223 -9.63 -8.15 29.86
C ALA A 223 -9.54 -9.01 28.59
N TRP A 224 -10.63 -9.71 28.25
CA TRP A 224 -10.69 -10.55 27.04
C TRP A 224 -10.57 -9.76 25.76
N LEU A 225 -11.16 -8.56 25.67
CA LEU A 225 -10.94 -7.68 24.53
C LEU A 225 -9.47 -7.23 24.44
N GLY A 226 -8.83 -6.93 25.56
CA GLY A 226 -7.39 -6.60 25.58
C GLY A 226 -6.52 -7.72 25.03
N ILE A 227 -6.89 -8.98 25.27
CA ILE A 227 -6.21 -10.15 24.67
C ILE A 227 -6.42 -10.15 23.15
N LEU A 228 -7.65 -9.96 22.67
CA LEU A 228 -7.94 -9.91 21.24
C LEU A 228 -7.18 -8.77 20.53
N GLU A 229 -6.99 -7.62 21.20
CA GLU A 229 -6.19 -6.52 20.68
C GLU A 229 -4.70 -6.86 20.59
N ALA A 230 -4.13 -7.42 21.65
CA ALA A 230 -2.72 -7.82 21.64
C ALA A 230 -2.42 -8.95 20.64
N SER A 231 -3.38 -9.84 20.39
CA SER A 231 -3.27 -10.91 19.41
C SER A 231 -3.56 -10.48 17.96
N TYR A 232 -3.77 -9.17 17.71
CA TYR A 232 -4.16 -8.59 16.42
C TYR A 232 -5.42 -9.19 15.80
N ILE A 233 -6.40 -9.56 16.63
CA ILE A 233 -7.72 -9.98 16.16
C ILE A 233 -8.62 -8.77 15.95
N THR A 234 -8.67 -7.90 16.96
CA THR A 234 -9.50 -6.69 16.95
C THR A 234 -8.69 -5.43 17.26
N PHE A 235 -9.24 -4.27 16.92
CA PHE A 235 -8.75 -2.97 17.39
C PHE A 235 -9.91 -2.01 17.67
N ARG A 236 -9.64 -1.01 18.50
CA ARG A 236 -10.58 0.07 18.82
C ARG A 236 -10.22 1.36 18.08
N LEU A 237 -11.19 1.93 17.38
CA LEU A 237 -11.07 3.27 16.79
C LEU A 237 -11.68 4.30 17.76
N PRO A 238 -10.89 5.26 18.29
CA PRO A 238 -11.42 6.26 19.22
C PRO A 238 -12.37 7.24 18.50
N ALA A 239 -13.26 7.86 19.28
CA ALA A 239 -14.11 8.94 18.78
C ALA A 239 -13.31 10.24 18.70
N PHE A 240 -13.58 11.07 17.69
CA PHE A 240 -12.99 12.39 17.56
C PHE A 240 -13.49 13.33 18.66
N SER A 241 -12.56 14.12 19.19
CA SER A 241 -12.83 15.22 20.10
C SER A 241 -11.66 16.20 20.05
N ALA A 242 -11.94 17.47 19.80
CA ALA A 242 -10.92 18.53 19.89
C ALA A 242 -10.28 18.60 21.29
N ASN A 243 -11.02 18.21 22.33
CA ASN A 243 -10.47 18.06 23.67
C ASN A 243 -9.96 16.62 23.87
N LEU A 244 -8.64 16.50 24.10
CA LEU A 244 -7.96 15.22 24.27
C LEU A 244 -8.52 14.40 25.46
N ARG A 245 -8.81 15.03 26.60
CA ARG A 245 -9.42 14.34 27.76
C ARG A 245 -10.81 13.78 27.43
N LYS A 246 -11.62 14.56 26.69
CA LYS A 246 -12.93 14.08 26.20
C LYS A 246 -12.79 12.96 25.17
N ARG A 247 -11.70 12.91 24.41
CA ARG A 247 -11.40 11.83 23.46
C ARG A 247 -11.22 10.49 24.17
N LEU A 248 -10.48 10.50 25.28
CA LEU A 248 -10.14 9.29 26.05
C LEU A 248 -11.34 8.64 26.77
N ILE A 249 -12.39 9.42 27.07
CA ILE A 249 -13.58 8.93 27.79
C ILE A 249 -14.75 8.55 26.89
N LYS A 250 -14.69 8.89 25.58
CA LYS A 250 -15.76 8.55 24.64
C LYS A 250 -15.71 7.06 24.27
N MET A 251 -16.88 6.47 24.04
CA MET A 251 -16.98 5.10 23.56
C MET A 251 -16.31 4.95 22.19
N PRO A 252 -15.38 4.00 22.01
CA PRO A 252 -14.77 3.71 20.72
C PRO A 252 -15.68 2.86 19.84
N LYS A 253 -15.35 2.73 18.54
CA LYS A 253 -15.88 1.67 17.68
C LYS A 253 -14.96 0.45 17.71
N LEU A 254 -15.52 -0.76 17.62
CA LEU A 254 -14.79 -2.02 17.54
C LEU A 254 -14.63 -2.46 16.08
N TYR A 255 -13.43 -2.90 15.70
CA TYR A 255 -13.13 -3.43 14.36
C TYR A 255 -12.27 -4.69 14.45
N PHE A 256 -12.28 -5.49 13.38
CA PHE A 256 -11.36 -6.60 13.16
C PHE A 256 -10.24 -6.18 12.22
N TYR A 257 -9.03 -6.69 12.45
CA TYR A 257 -7.91 -6.49 11.52
C TYR A 257 -8.08 -7.23 10.18
N ASP A 258 -8.92 -8.26 10.17
CA ASP A 258 -9.17 -9.12 9.00
C ASP A 258 -10.67 -9.45 8.89
N THR A 259 -11.28 -9.12 7.75
CA THR A 259 -12.71 -9.36 7.52
C THR A 259 -13.04 -10.80 7.17
N GLY A 260 -12.09 -11.59 6.65
CA GLY A 260 -12.31 -13.01 6.43
C GLY A 260 -12.51 -13.74 7.76
N LEU A 261 -11.69 -13.40 8.76
CA LEU A 261 -11.88 -13.87 10.13
C LEU A 261 -13.23 -13.43 10.72
N ALA A 262 -13.63 -12.16 10.53
CA ALA A 262 -14.94 -11.70 10.97
C ALA A 262 -16.09 -12.47 10.28
N CYS A 263 -15.99 -12.70 8.97
CA CYS A 263 -16.95 -13.49 8.20
C CYS A 263 -17.08 -14.92 8.75
N TRP A 264 -15.95 -15.58 9.02
CA TRP A 264 -15.95 -16.92 9.61
C TRP A 264 -16.66 -16.95 10.98
N LEU A 265 -16.35 -15.99 11.86
CA LEU A 265 -16.99 -15.88 13.18
C LEU A 265 -18.49 -15.56 13.11
N LEU A 266 -18.93 -14.88 12.05
CA LEU A 266 -20.34 -14.56 11.80
C LEU A 266 -21.14 -15.72 11.18
N GLY A 267 -20.52 -16.87 10.92
CA GLY A 267 -21.21 -17.97 10.24
C GLY A 267 -21.27 -17.85 8.72
N ILE A 268 -20.57 -16.87 8.12
CA ILE A 268 -20.44 -16.71 6.67
C ILE A 268 -19.41 -17.74 6.19
N ARG A 269 -19.81 -18.61 5.26
CA ARG A 269 -19.02 -19.75 4.76
C ARG A 269 -18.75 -19.68 3.26
N GLN A 270 -19.48 -18.81 2.55
CA GLN A 270 -19.35 -18.55 1.12
C GLN A 270 -19.47 -17.04 0.86
N ALA A 271 -18.78 -16.54 -0.16
CA ALA A 271 -18.72 -15.10 -0.47
C ALA A 271 -20.11 -14.54 -0.82
N GLU A 272 -20.93 -15.31 -1.53
CA GLU A 272 -22.25 -14.91 -2.03
C GLU A 272 -23.23 -14.57 -0.89
N GLN A 273 -23.04 -15.16 0.29
CA GLN A 273 -23.85 -14.87 1.47
C GLN A 273 -23.73 -13.40 1.92
N LEU A 274 -22.64 -12.71 1.55
CA LEU A 274 -22.44 -11.30 1.89
C LEU A 274 -23.48 -10.39 1.22
N HIS A 275 -23.99 -10.73 0.03
CA HIS A 275 -24.92 -9.86 -0.72
C HIS A 275 -26.15 -9.46 0.09
N SER A 276 -26.72 -10.40 0.85
CA SER A 276 -27.91 -10.18 1.68
C SER A 276 -27.62 -10.13 3.17
N HIS A 277 -26.34 -10.24 3.59
CA HIS A 277 -26.01 -10.28 5.02
C HIS A 277 -26.31 -8.93 5.69
N PRO A 278 -27.01 -8.89 6.83
CA PRO A 278 -27.39 -7.64 7.49
C PRO A 278 -26.18 -6.80 7.92
N LEU A 279 -25.04 -7.45 8.19
CA LEU A 279 -23.78 -6.78 8.53
C LEU A 279 -22.88 -6.46 7.33
N ARG A 280 -23.32 -6.63 6.07
CA ARG A 280 -22.48 -6.36 4.87
C ARG A 280 -21.85 -4.96 4.92
N GLY A 281 -22.64 -3.95 5.30
CA GLY A 281 -22.14 -2.58 5.44
C GLY A 281 -21.05 -2.44 6.51
N ALA A 282 -21.27 -3.04 7.68
CA ALA A 282 -20.31 -3.03 8.79
C ALA A 282 -19.02 -3.81 8.48
N ILE A 283 -19.13 -4.94 7.77
CA ILE A 283 -17.99 -5.73 7.29
C ILE A 283 -17.19 -4.90 6.27
N PHE A 284 -17.87 -4.24 5.32
CA PHE A 284 -17.19 -3.37 4.35
C PHE A 284 -16.49 -2.17 5.03
N GLU A 285 -17.15 -1.51 5.98
CA GLU A 285 -16.51 -0.46 6.79
C GLU A 285 -15.27 -0.99 7.51
N THR A 286 -15.38 -2.17 8.13
CA THR A 286 -14.26 -2.84 8.80
C THR A 286 -13.10 -3.08 7.84
N TRP A 287 -13.38 -3.60 6.64
CA TRP A 287 -12.36 -3.78 5.61
C TRP A 287 -11.70 -2.45 5.26
N VAL A 288 -12.49 -1.42 4.94
CA VAL A 288 -11.97 -0.09 4.57
C VAL A 288 -11.04 0.48 5.64
N ILE A 289 -11.46 0.45 6.90
CA ILE A 289 -10.68 1.01 8.01
C ILE A 289 -9.42 0.16 8.26
N SER A 290 -9.55 -1.17 8.23
CA SER A 290 -8.42 -2.08 8.41
C SER A 290 -7.38 -1.94 7.29
N GLU A 291 -7.80 -1.75 6.03
CA GLU A 291 -6.90 -1.53 4.90
C GLU A 291 -6.09 -0.24 5.06
N ILE A 292 -6.74 0.86 5.47
CA ILE A 292 -6.05 2.13 5.73
C ILE A 292 -5.01 1.97 6.84
N LEU A 293 -5.39 1.27 7.92
CA LEU A 293 -4.49 0.99 9.02
C LEU A 293 -3.31 0.12 8.58
N LYS A 294 -3.56 -0.95 7.81
CA LYS A 294 -2.52 -1.81 7.24
C LYS A 294 -1.56 -1.05 6.35
N HIS A 295 -2.07 -0.19 5.46
CA HIS A 295 -1.24 0.66 4.61
C HIS A 295 -0.31 1.58 5.40
N ARG A 296 -0.80 2.22 6.46
CA ARG A 296 0.04 3.05 7.35
C ARG A 296 1.11 2.23 8.04
N ILE A 297 0.73 1.08 8.60
CA ILE A 297 1.63 0.17 9.29
C ILE A 297 2.73 -0.36 8.36
N HIS A 298 2.35 -0.84 7.18
CA HIS A 298 3.30 -1.40 6.21
C HIS A 298 4.16 -0.34 5.51
N ARG A 299 4.00 0.94 5.83
CA ARG A 299 4.86 2.05 5.37
C ARG A 299 5.76 2.61 6.47
N GLY A 300 5.87 1.93 7.59
CA GLY A 300 6.76 2.40 8.65
C GLY A 300 6.25 3.58 9.45
N MET A 301 4.94 3.91 9.41
CA MET A 301 4.38 5.01 10.21
C MET A 301 4.36 4.76 11.74
N GLY A 302 5.24 3.86 12.24
CA GLY A 302 5.56 3.61 13.64
C GLY A 302 4.45 2.93 14.47
N THR A 303 4.74 2.64 15.74
CA THR A 303 3.78 2.11 16.74
C THR A 303 2.67 3.10 17.10
N SER A 304 2.76 4.33 16.59
CA SER A 304 1.80 5.42 16.72
C SER A 304 0.68 5.37 15.67
N THR A 305 0.52 4.30 14.90
CA THR A 305 -0.36 4.22 13.69
C THR A 305 -1.85 4.55 13.87
N MET A 306 -2.40 4.41 15.08
CA MET A 306 -3.77 4.87 15.40
C MET A 306 -3.87 6.39 15.61
N HIS A 307 -2.74 7.09 15.77
CA HIS A 307 -2.72 8.53 15.95
C HIS A 307 -3.24 9.24 14.69
N GLY A 308 -4.07 10.24 14.95
CA GLY A 308 -4.80 10.93 13.90
C GLY A 308 -5.90 10.11 13.24
N LEU A 309 -6.17 8.85 13.63
CA LEU A 309 -7.33 8.09 13.17
C LEU A 309 -8.44 8.14 14.23
N SER A 310 -9.65 8.51 13.84
CA SER A 310 -10.83 8.46 14.70
C SER A 310 -12.10 8.41 13.88
N PHE A 311 -13.23 7.99 14.45
CA PHE A 311 -14.53 8.26 13.83
C PHE A 311 -15.10 9.56 14.39
N TYR A 312 -16.01 10.24 13.69
CA TYR A 312 -16.75 11.38 14.27
C TYR A 312 -18.22 11.00 14.41
N ARG A 313 -18.80 11.32 15.56
CA ARG A 313 -20.24 11.27 15.79
C ARG A 313 -20.64 12.38 16.75
N ASP A 314 -21.69 13.12 16.41
CA ASP A 314 -22.27 14.14 17.28
C ASP A 314 -23.64 13.73 17.86
N LYS A 315 -24.21 14.60 18.68
CA LYS A 315 -25.51 14.40 19.32
C LYS A 315 -26.68 14.52 18.34
N ASN A 316 -26.48 15.17 17.21
CA ASN A 316 -27.48 15.43 16.18
C ASN A 316 -27.52 14.33 15.11
N GLY A 317 -26.72 13.27 15.28
CA GLY A 317 -26.66 12.13 14.36
C GLY A 317 -25.78 12.36 13.14
N ALA A 318 -24.98 13.43 13.08
CA ALA A 318 -23.94 13.55 12.06
C ALA A 318 -22.81 12.58 12.40
N GLU A 319 -22.45 11.71 11.45
CA GLU A 319 -21.44 10.68 11.61
C GLU A 319 -20.55 10.61 10.37
N VAL A 320 -19.28 10.28 10.59
CA VAL A 320 -18.34 9.84 9.55
C VAL A 320 -17.54 8.66 10.09
N ASP A 321 -17.33 7.67 9.24
CA ASP A 321 -16.76 6.39 9.66
C ASP A 321 -15.28 6.52 10.03
N LEU A 322 -14.53 7.34 9.29
CA LEU A 322 -13.14 7.67 9.58
C LEU A 322 -12.86 9.15 9.34
N LEU A 323 -12.12 9.74 10.27
CA LEU A 323 -11.52 11.06 10.24
C LEU A 323 -10.02 10.85 10.42
N MET A 324 -9.25 11.33 9.45
CA MET A 324 -7.80 11.28 9.47
C MET A 324 -7.24 12.70 9.64
N GLU A 325 -6.39 12.86 10.65
CA GLU A 325 -5.68 14.12 10.91
C GLU A 325 -4.33 14.10 10.19
N GLN A 326 -4.09 15.13 9.38
CA GLN A 326 -2.79 15.50 8.82
C GLN A 326 -2.40 16.88 9.38
N PRO A 327 -1.13 17.32 9.26
CA PRO A 327 -0.68 18.58 9.86
C PRO A 327 -1.51 19.81 9.45
N ASP A 328 -1.90 19.88 8.18
CA ASP A 328 -2.56 21.00 7.52
C ASP A 328 -4.04 20.75 7.19
N ARG A 329 -4.48 19.48 7.18
CA ARG A 329 -5.84 19.11 6.78
C ARG A 329 -6.45 17.95 7.56
N LEU A 330 -7.76 17.80 7.43
CA LEU A 330 -8.56 16.68 7.88
C LEU A 330 -9.14 15.95 6.67
N ILE A 331 -9.07 14.63 6.66
CA ILE A 331 -9.73 13.81 5.64
C ILE A 331 -10.91 13.08 6.29
N LEU A 332 -12.10 13.35 5.80
CA LEU A 332 -13.35 12.70 6.21
C LEU A 332 -13.66 11.58 5.21
N LEU A 333 -13.73 10.34 5.68
CA LEU A 333 -13.96 9.17 4.87
C LEU A 333 -15.20 8.39 5.35
N GLU A 334 -16.14 8.17 4.44
CA GLU A 334 -17.22 7.20 4.63
C GLU A 334 -16.95 5.90 3.86
N ALA A 335 -17.46 4.78 4.40
CA ALA A 335 -17.48 3.50 3.73
C ALA A 335 -18.92 3.14 3.32
N LYS A 336 -19.16 2.95 2.02
CA LYS A 336 -20.47 2.57 1.47
C LYS A 336 -20.35 1.34 0.57
N SER A 337 -20.87 0.20 1.00
CA SER A 337 -20.79 -1.04 0.21
C SER A 337 -21.64 -1.03 -1.08
N THR A 338 -22.38 0.05 -1.37
CA THR A 338 -23.12 0.22 -2.63
C THR A 338 -22.17 0.29 -3.84
N GLU A 339 -22.61 -0.25 -4.97
CA GLU A 339 -21.87 -0.18 -6.24
C GLU A 339 -22.24 1.06 -7.05
N THR A 340 -23.47 1.56 -6.92
CA THR A 340 -23.94 2.69 -7.70
C THR A 340 -23.54 4.00 -7.03
N PRO A 341 -22.73 4.86 -7.70
CA PRO A 341 -22.36 6.15 -7.15
C PRO A 341 -23.54 7.12 -7.21
N SER A 342 -23.88 7.77 -6.09
CA SER A 342 -24.92 8.79 -6.03
C SER A 342 -24.42 10.06 -5.35
N LYS A 343 -25.11 11.20 -5.52
CA LYS A 343 -24.73 12.46 -4.84
C LYS A 343 -24.89 12.37 -3.32
N SER A 344 -25.83 11.54 -2.87
CA SER A 344 -26.18 11.40 -1.46
C SER A 344 -25.13 10.66 -0.63
N LEU A 345 -24.22 9.90 -1.27
CA LEU A 345 -23.13 9.22 -0.57
C LEU A 345 -22.18 10.19 0.16
N LEU A 346 -22.11 11.45 -0.29
CA LEU A 346 -21.26 12.48 0.31
C LEU A 346 -21.96 13.24 1.45
N ASP A 347 -23.26 13.01 1.69
CA ASP A 347 -24.06 13.90 2.55
C ASP A 347 -23.68 13.82 4.04
N GLY A 348 -23.30 12.65 4.55
CA GLY A 348 -22.89 12.51 5.95
C GLY A 348 -21.58 13.24 6.22
N ALA A 349 -20.53 12.95 5.44
CA ALA A 349 -19.25 13.64 5.52
C ALA A 349 -19.36 15.15 5.26
N ARG A 350 -20.27 15.60 4.36
CA ARG A 350 -20.60 17.02 4.18
C ARG A 350 -21.21 17.66 5.43
N ARG A 351 -22.08 16.95 6.17
CA ARG A 351 -22.62 17.43 7.45
C ARG A 351 -21.51 17.61 8.46
N VAL A 352 -20.62 16.62 8.59
CA VAL A 352 -19.48 16.68 9.51
C VAL A 352 -18.51 17.80 9.13
N ARG A 353 -18.16 17.95 7.84
CA ARG A 353 -17.32 19.05 7.33
C ARG A 353 -17.84 20.41 7.77
N ARG A 354 -19.17 20.63 7.72
CA ARG A 354 -19.79 21.90 8.16
C ARG A 354 -19.59 22.16 9.66
N HIS A 355 -19.59 21.13 10.49
CA HIS A 355 -19.34 21.26 11.94
C HIS A 355 -17.87 21.48 12.26
N LEU A 356 -16.97 21.06 11.38
CA LEU A 356 -15.52 21.24 11.53
C LEU A 356 -14.99 22.53 10.89
N LYS A 357 -15.84 23.36 10.27
CA LYS A 357 -15.44 24.59 9.56
C LYS A 357 -14.71 25.62 10.42
N ASP A 358 -14.86 25.59 11.74
CA ASP A 358 -14.12 26.46 12.66
C ASP A 358 -12.69 25.97 12.93
N SER A 359 -12.27 24.84 12.36
CA SER A 359 -10.87 24.40 12.40
C SER A 359 -10.05 25.17 11.37
N SER A 360 -8.85 25.61 11.72
CA SER A 360 -7.89 26.26 10.81
C SER A 360 -7.28 25.31 9.77
N ARG A 361 -7.83 24.11 9.60
CA ARG A 361 -7.33 23.04 8.74
C ARG A 361 -8.28 22.84 7.57
N ASP A 362 -7.74 22.60 6.39
CA ASP A 362 -8.55 22.22 5.23
C ASP A 362 -9.25 20.88 5.49
N CYS A 363 -10.40 20.66 4.85
CA CYS A 363 -11.23 19.49 5.13
C CYS A 363 -11.68 18.80 3.85
N ASP A 364 -10.99 17.71 3.53
CA ASP A 364 -11.26 16.85 2.39
C ASP A 364 -12.35 15.83 2.71
N VAL A 365 -13.18 15.54 1.71
CA VAL A 365 -14.23 14.52 1.81
C VAL A 365 -13.97 13.42 0.78
N ALA A 366 -14.04 12.18 1.25
CA ALA A 366 -13.93 10.98 0.45
C ALA A 366 -15.00 9.96 0.85
N VAL A 367 -15.41 9.13 -0.11
CA VAL A 367 -16.24 7.95 0.13
C VAL A 367 -15.57 6.76 -0.54
N ALA A 368 -15.17 5.77 0.24
CA ALA A 368 -14.82 4.46 -0.27
C ALA A 368 -16.11 3.70 -0.59
N TYR A 369 -16.26 3.19 -1.82
CA TYR A 369 -17.49 2.51 -2.22
C TYR A 369 -17.28 1.25 -3.06
N GLY A 370 -18.31 0.41 -3.14
CA GLY A 370 -18.28 -0.90 -3.79
C GLY A 370 -18.20 -0.86 -5.33
N GLY A 371 -18.32 0.31 -5.96
CA GLY A 371 -18.30 0.44 -7.41
C GLY A 371 -16.90 0.38 -8.02
N LYS A 372 -16.82 0.71 -9.32
CA LYS A 372 -15.62 0.52 -10.15
C LYS A 372 -14.91 1.81 -10.52
N GLU A 373 -15.61 2.95 -10.51
CA GLU A 373 -15.10 4.19 -11.08
C GLU A 373 -14.68 5.18 -10.01
N PHE A 374 -13.51 5.76 -10.16
CA PHE A 374 -13.13 6.94 -9.39
C PHE A 374 -13.88 8.17 -9.93
N GLN A 375 -14.46 8.98 -9.04
CA GLN A 375 -15.12 10.23 -9.41
C GLN A 375 -14.64 11.38 -8.54
N GLN A 376 -13.97 12.36 -9.16
CA GLN A 376 -13.75 13.67 -8.57
C GLN A 376 -15.04 14.48 -8.68
N ARG A 377 -15.56 14.98 -7.56
CA ARG A 377 -16.74 15.85 -7.52
C ARG A 377 -16.39 17.15 -6.80
N THR A 378 -17.19 18.19 -7.00
CA THR A 378 -17.01 19.51 -6.38
C THR A 378 -16.90 19.44 -4.86
N ASP A 379 -17.61 18.50 -4.24
CA ASP A 379 -17.71 18.38 -2.79
C ASP A 379 -16.87 17.26 -2.18
N GLY A 380 -16.09 16.52 -2.98
CA GLY A 380 -15.30 15.39 -2.50
C GLY A 380 -15.09 14.31 -3.57
N ARG A 381 -14.55 13.18 -3.13
CA ARG A 381 -14.12 12.06 -4.00
C ARG A 381 -14.98 10.82 -3.74
N LEU A 382 -15.38 10.14 -4.81
CA LEU A 382 -15.86 8.75 -4.72
C LEU A 382 -14.74 7.83 -5.19
N ILE A 383 -14.33 6.92 -4.32
CA ILE A 383 -13.15 6.09 -4.49
C ILE A 383 -13.59 4.63 -4.49
N PRO A 384 -13.47 3.92 -5.63
CA PRO A 384 -13.83 2.52 -5.69
C PRO A 384 -12.90 1.73 -4.76
N TRP A 385 -13.42 0.69 -4.13
CA TRP A 385 -12.68 -0.11 -3.13
C TRP A 385 -11.32 -0.61 -3.64
N ARG A 386 -11.20 -0.92 -4.95
CA ARG A 386 -9.93 -1.34 -5.57
C ARG A 386 -8.82 -0.28 -5.52
N MET A 387 -9.20 0.98 -5.36
CA MET A 387 -8.30 2.13 -5.29
C MET A 387 -8.19 2.68 -3.87
N LEU A 388 -8.60 1.94 -2.84
CA LEU A 388 -8.64 2.44 -1.47
C LEU A 388 -7.29 2.94 -0.95
N ARG A 389 -6.18 2.35 -1.43
CA ARG A 389 -4.82 2.83 -1.14
C ARG A 389 -4.67 4.34 -1.34
N VAL A 390 -5.40 4.92 -2.30
CA VAL A 390 -5.42 6.37 -2.61
C VAL A 390 -5.68 7.22 -1.37
N VAL A 391 -6.53 6.74 -0.46
CA VAL A 391 -6.93 7.45 0.75
C VAL A 391 -5.90 7.31 1.86
N ALA A 392 -5.16 6.21 1.89
CA ALA A 392 -4.24 5.88 2.97
C ALA A 392 -2.90 6.62 2.86
N LEU A 393 -2.60 7.26 1.72
CA LEU A 393 -1.30 7.86 1.45
C LEU A 393 -1.28 9.33 1.91
N PRO A 394 -0.17 9.81 2.49
CA PRO A 394 0.02 11.24 2.70
C PRO A 394 0.04 11.96 1.34
N ASP A 395 -0.41 13.22 1.28
CA ASP A 395 -0.14 14.04 0.08
C ASP A 395 1.34 14.39 0.11
N ILE A 396 2.14 13.57 -0.56
CA ILE A 396 3.51 13.92 -0.90
C ILE A 396 3.44 14.81 -2.13
N LYS A 397 4.20 15.90 -2.13
CA LYS A 397 4.38 16.69 -3.35
C LYS A 397 4.96 15.77 -4.43
N PRO A 398 4.25 15.59 -5.55
CA PRO A 398 4.65 14.65 -6.58
C PRO A 398 5.84 15.21 -7.35
N SER A 399 7.03 14.69 -7.11
CA SER A 399 8.23 15.10 -7.84
C SER A 399 8.69 13.97 -8.76
N VAL A 400 8.94 14.33 -10.03
CA VAL A 400 9.69 13.48 -10.96
C VAL A 400 11.06 14.14 -11.10
N TYR A 401 12.10 13.42 -10.69
CA TYR A 401 13.49 13.80 -10.86
C TYR A 401 14.08 13.04 -12.04
N VAL A 402 14.69 13.78 -12.96
CA VAL A 402 15.36 13.23 -14.14
C VAL A 402 16.85 13.49 -14.03
N PHE A 403 17.63 12.46 -14.25
CA PHE A 403 19.09 12.46 -14.19
C PHE A 403 19.69 11.94 -15.49
N ALA A 404 20.97 12.23 -15.70
CA ALA A 404 21.81 11.65 -16.74
C ALA A 404 23.19 11.38 -16.13
N ASP A 405 23.64 10.13 -16.19
CA ASP A 405 24.92 9.69 -15.59
C ASP A 405 25.09 10.11 -14.12
N GLY A 406 23.99 10.08 -13.34
CA GLY A 406 23.96 10.45 -11.93
C GLY A 406 23.84 11.95 -11.64
N GLU A 407 23.86 12.81 -12.66
CA GLU A 407 23.72 14.27 -12.53
C GLU A 407 22.31 14.75 -12.92
N PRO A 408 21.74 15.78 -12.28
CA PRO A 408 20.41 16.28 -12.61
C PRO A 408 20.32 16.80 -14.06
N LEU A 409 19.28 16.35 -14.79
CA LEU A 409 19.06 16.74 -16.18
C LEU A 409 17.99 17.85 -16.27
N ALA A 410 18.43 19.06 -16.55
CA ALA A 410 17.54 20.20 -16.81
C ALA A 410 16.95 20.18 -18.25
N GLY A 411 15.73 20.68 -18.40
CA GLY A 411 15.08 20.81 -19.72
C GLY A 411 14.49 19.52 -20.28
N ALA A 412 14.40 18.45 -19.50
CA ALA A 412 13.68 17.23 -19.87
C ALA A 412 12.17 17.47 -19.78
N ASP A 413 11.44 17.01 -20.79
CA ASP A 413 10.01 17.10 -20.88
C ASP A 413 9.34 15.89 -20.21
N VAL A 414 8.43 16.14 -19.28
CA VAL A 414 7.77 15.10 -18.49
C VAL A 414 6.26 15.24 -18.61
N LEU A 415 5.59 14.17 -19.04
CA LEU A 415 4.14 14.07 -19.13
C LEU A 415 3.62 12.96 -18.23
N THR A 416 2.77 13.31 -17.28
CA THR A 416 2.10 12.38 -16.36
C THR A 416 0.67 12.15 -16.84
N LEU A 417 0.26 10.90 -17.02
CA LEU A 417 -1.05 10.48 -17.52
C LEU A 417 -1.84 9.75 -16.42
N PHE A 418 -3.04 10.25 -16.14
CA PHE A 418 -3.97 9.67 -15.18
C PHE A 418 -4.68 8.44 -15.78
N PRO A 419 -5.25 7.54 -14.96
CA PRO A 419 -6.02 6.38 -15.44
C PRO A 419 -7.19 6.72 -16.37
N ASN A 420 -7.76 7.92 -16.21
CA ASN A 420 -8.83 8.44 -17.07
C ASN A 420 -8.31 9.07 -18.38
N LYS A 421 -7.03 8.88 -18.72
CA LYS A 421 -6.34 9.38 -19.92
C LYS A 421 -6.18 10.91 -20.00
N THR A 422 -6.47 11.64 -18.91
CA THR A 422 -6.08 13.05 -18.78
C THR A 422 -4.59 13.16 -18.42
N TRP A 423 -3.97 14.33 -18.57
CA TRP A 423 -2.53 14.47 -18.34
C TRP A 423 -2.13 15.82 -17.72
N LYS A 424 -0.94 15.87 -17.13
CA LYS A 424 -0.23 17.07 -16.66
C LYS A 424 1.22 17.03 -17.16
N ARG A 425 1.74 18.17 -17.62
CA ARG A 425 3.10 18.30 -18.18
C ARG A 425 3.95 19.23 -17.32
N GLY A 426 5.24 18.95 -17.26
CA GLY A 426 6.26 19.76 -16.61
C GLY A 426 7.59 19.64 -17.35
N ILE A 427 8.46 20.62 -17.16
CA ILE A 427 9.84 20.61 -17.66
C ILE A 427 10.75 20.62 -16.44
N THR A 428 11.82 19.83 -16.45
CA THR A 428 12.75 19.77 -15.33
C THR A 428 13.56 21.06 -15.17
N GLY A 429 13.69 21.53 -13.93
CA GLY A 429 14.55 22.65 -13.56
C GLY A 429 16.03 22.26 -13.43
N GLU A 430 16.86 23.18 -12.93
CA GLU A 430 18.31 22.96 -12.75
C GLU A 430 18.64 21.79 -11.80
N ASN A 431 17.76 21.51 -10.84
CA ASN A 431 17.88 20.37 -9.93
C ASN A 431 17.31 19.06 -10.52
N GLY A 432 16.99 19.03 -11.81
CA GLY A 432 16.42 17.86 -12.50
C GLY A 432 14.96 17.58 -12.15
N GLU A 433 14.29 18.45 -11.38
CA GLU A 433 12.94 18.22 -10.88
C GLU A 433 11.86 18.82 -11.79
N ALA A 434 10.87 18.02 -12.16
CA ALA A 434 9.62 18.48 -12.75
C ALA A 434 8.52 18.49 -11.66
N HIS A 435 7.93 19.67 -11.45
CA HIS A 435 6.82 19.85 -10.53
C HIS A 435 5.49 19.79 -11.26
N PHE A 436 4.51 19.13 -10.64
CA PHE A 436 3.16 19.00 -11.17
C PHE A 436 2.11 19.41 -10.15
N ASP A 437 1.15 20.20 -10.60
CA ASP A 437 -0.12 20.37 -9.90
C ASP A 437 -1.05 19.20 -10.24
N LEU A 438 -0.81 18.05 -9.60
CA LEU A 438 -1.65 16.85 -9.74
C LEU A 438 -2.84 16.97 -8.79
N TYR A 439 -4.04 16.74 -9.29
CA TYR A 439 -5.26 16.75 -8.47
C TYR A 439 -5.50 15.42 -7.71
N ALA A 440 -4.67 14.40 -7.94
CA ALA A 440 -4.82 13.07 -7.35
C ALA A 440 -3.48 12.32 -7.26
N HIS A 441 -2.68 12.61 -6.23
CA HIS A 441 -1.33 12.06 -6.05
C HIS A 441 -1.25 10.55 -5.82
N ALA A 442 -2.36 9.91 -5.43
CA ALA A 442 -2.34 8.52 -5.03
C ALA A 442 -2.95 7.56 -6.08
N LEU A 443 -3.31 8.07 -7.27
CA LEU A 443 -3.67 7.24 -8.42
C LEU A 443 -2.41 6.75 -9.14
N PRO A 444 -2.41 5.51 -9.70
CA PRO A 444 -1.33 5.06 -10.57
C PRO A 444 -1.36 5.85 -11.88
N MET A 445 -0.23 6.42 -12.25
CA MET A 445 -0.04 7.24 -13.44
C MET A 445 1.00 6.61 -14.35
N THR A 446 0.86 6.83 -15.65
CA THR A 446 1.95 6.57 -16.59
C THR A 446 2.75 7.84 -16.77
N VAL A 447 4.08 7.76 -16.81
CA VAL A 447 4.97 8.91 -16.99
C VAL A 447 5.77 8.71 -18.27
N PHE A 448 5.68 9.68 -19.17
CA PHE A 448 6.56 9.80 -20.32
C PHE A 448 7.64 10.83 -19.98
N VAL A 449 8.90 10.50 -20.25
CA VAL A 449 10.01 11.47 -20.19
C VAL A 449 10.74 11.49 -21.52
N ALA A 450 11.00 12.69 -22.01
CA ALA A 450 11.63 12.94 -23.29
C ALA A 450 12.65 14.08 -23.19
N ALA A 451 13.83 13.88 -23.77
CA ALA A 451 14.83 14.93 -23.90
C ALA A 451 15.61 14.76 -25.21
N LYS A 452 16.11 15.87 -25.76
CA LYS A 452 17.02 15.85 -26.90
C LYS A 452 18.34 15.22 -26.49
N GLY A 453 18.87 14.31 -27.29
CA GLY A 453 20.13 13.62 -26.99
C GLY A 453 19.99 12.46 -26.01
N PHE A 454 18.76 12.05 -25.67
CA PHE A 454 18.50 10.91 -24.77
C PHE A 454 17.40 9.99 -25.30
N THR A 455 17.40 8.74 -24.86
CA THR A 455 16.34 7.77 -25.16
C THR A 455 15.02 8.17 -24.50
N ALA A 456 13.91 7.72 -25.07
CA ALA A 456 12.59 7.90 -24.47
C ALA A 456 12.46 7.01 -23.22
N GLN A 457 11.85 7.53 -22.15
CA GLN A 457 11.57 6.77 -20.94
C GLN A 457 10.06 6.70 -20.69
N LEU A 458 9.59 5.50 -20.39
CA LEU A 458 8.20 5.17 -20.08
C LEU A 458 8.17 4.48 -18.71
N VAL A 459 7.47 5.07 -17.76
CA VAL A 459 7.23 4.47 -16.45
C VAL A 459 5.74 4.24 -16.27
N GLU A 460 5.35 2.97 -16.15
CA GLU A 460 3.96 2.61 -15.88
C GLU A 460 3.68 2.55 -14.38
N ALA A 461 2.43 2.84 -14.01
CA ALA A 461 1.91 2.71 -12.65
C ALA A 461 2.70 3.45 -11.55
N TRP A 462 3.34 4.58 -11.85
CA TRP A 462 3.90 5.46 -10.83
C TRP A 462 2.79 6.04 -9.97
N ILE A 463 2.89 5.91 -8.64
CA ILE A 463 1.95 6.50 -7.70
C ILE A 463 2.70 7.60 -6.92
N PRO A 464 2.48 8.89 -7.26
CA PRO A 464 3.25 9.99 -6.67
C PRO A 464 3.25 10.08 -5.14
N ALA A 465 2.16 9.67 -4.50
CA ALA A 465 2.04 9.66 -3.03
C ALA A 465 2.78 8.49 -2.35
N GLU A 466 3.44 7.60 -3.10
CA GLU A 466 4.29 6.55 -2.55
C GLU A 466 5.74 6.99 -2.46
N GLN A 467 6.23 7.54 -3.57
CA GLN A 467 7.61 7.97 -3.71
C GLN A 467 7.74 8.95 -4.86
N ALA A 468 8.75 9.83 -4.77
CA ALA A 468 9.22 10.56 -5.92
C ALA A 468 9.71 9.57 -6.99
N LEU A 469 9.53 9.93 -8.26
CA LEU A 469 10.02 9.14 -9.37
C LEU A 469 11.40 9.62 -9.76
N HIS A 470 12.40 8.74 -9.71
CA HIS A 470 13.75 9.03 -10.18
C HIS A 470 13.98 8.28 -11.50
N ILE A 471 14.39 8.99 -12.55
CA ILE A 471 14.61 8.43 -13.89
C ILE A 471 16.01 8.82 -14.34
N ASP A 472 16.85 7.82 -14.59
CA ASP A 472 18.14 7.99 -15.27
C ASP A 472 17.96 7.84 -16.78
N MET A 473 18.21 8.92 -17.52
CA MET A 473 18.11 8.96 -18.97
C MET A 473 19.38 8.38 -19.61
N THR A 474 19.23 7.55 -20.63
CA THR A 474 20.36 7.01 -21.39
C THR A 474 20.70 7.95 -22.55
N ALA A 475 21.96 8.36 -22.67
CA ALA A 475 22.42 9.22 -23.76
C ALA A 475 22.21 8.56 -25.13
N LEU A 476 21.75 9.35 -26.10
CA LEU A 476 21.49 8.96 -27.48
C LEU A 476 22.12 9.96 -28.45
N SER A 477 23.29 9.61 -28.98
CA SER A 477 24.06 10.47 -29.88
C SER A 477 23.30 10.83 -31.15
N GLY A 478 23.13 12.13 -31.41
CA GLY A 478 22.46 12.66 -32.60
C GLY A 478 20.94 12.43 -32.67
N GLY A 479 20.36 11.79 -31.65
CA GLY A 479 18.93 11.47 -31.56
C GLY A 479 18.23 12.22 -30.42
N GLY A 480 17.10 11.69 -29.99
CA GLY A 480 16.37 12.18 -28.82
C GLY A 480 14.99 11.58 -28.70
N ALA A 481 14.22 12.10 -27.75
CA ALA A 481 12.83 11.77 -27.57
C ALA A 481 11.96 13.04 -27.56
N VAL A 482 10.67 12.88 -27.88
CA VAL A 482 9.67 13.94 -27.86
C VAL A 482 8.30 13.39 -27.48
N ILE A 483 7.51 14.21 -26.78
CA ILE A 483 6.14 13.87 -26.38
C ILE A 483 5.15 14.63 -27.28
N PHE A 484 4.16 13.92 -27.79
CA PHE A 484 3.00 14.48 -28.49
C PHE A 484 1.83 14.51 -27.51
N GLU A 485 1.31 15.68 -27.17
CA GLU A 485 0.25 15.82 -26.16
C GLU A 485 -1.17 15.61 -26.70
N LYS A 486 -1.36 15.85 -28.00
CA LYS A 486 -2.67 15.96 -28.65
C LYS A 486 -2.67 15.34 -30.04
N ALA A 487 -2.34 14.06 -30.10
CA ALA A 487 -2.30 13.14 -31.23
C ALA A 487 -1.26 13.51 -32.30
N THR A 488 -1.26 14.76 -32.76
CA THR A 488 -0.29 15.28 -33.72
C THR A 488 0.95 15.84 -33.02
N GLY A 489 2.12 15.57 -33.58
CA GLY A 489 3.38 16.13 -33.11
C GLY A 489 4.45 16.22 -34.18
N TYR A 490 5.60 16.79 -33.79
CA TYR A 490 6.71 17.11 -34.66
C TYR A 490 7.98 16.48 -34.13
N ILE A 491 8.77 15.89 -35.02
CA ILE A 491 10.08 15.33 -34.68
C ILE A 491 11.12 16.43 -34.90
N PRO A 492 11.94 16.78 -33.88
CA PRO A 492 12.99 17.79 -34.01
C PRO A 492 13.87 17.56 -35.23
N GLY A 493 13.79 18.49 -36.18
CA GLY A 493 14.59 18.48 -37.38
C GLY A 493 13.95 17.83 -38.61
N LEU A 494 12.74 17.26 -38.55
CA LEU A 494 11.98 16.91 -39.75
C LEU A 494 10.99 18.03 -40.12
N ALA A 495 10.85 18.31 -41.41
CA ALA A 495 9.85 19.24 -41.95
C ALA A 495 8.53 18.52 -42.24
N GLY A 496 7.69 18.41 -41.21
CA GLY A 496 6.36 17.81 -41.32
C GLY A 496 5.85 17.34 -39.97
N ARG A 497 4.64 16.79 -39.95
CA ARG A 497 3.96 16.34 -38.72
C ARG A 497 3.59 14.88 -38.80
N LEU A 498 3.57 14.25 -37.63
CA LEU A 498 3.14 12.88 -37.42
C LEU A 498 1.87 12.88 -36.59
N ASN A 499 0.98 11.94 -36.84
CA ASN A 499 -0.25 11.74 -36.09
C ASN A 499 -0.44 10.23 -35.81
N PRO A 500 0.27 9.68 -34.80
CA PRO A 500 0.06 8.32 -34.34
C PRO A 500 -1.30 8.16 -33.67
N ILE A 501 -2.01 7.07 -33.97
CA ILE A 501 -3.34 6.75 -33.47
C ILE A 501 -3.36 5.32 -32.95
N ARG A 502 -3.96 5.12 -31.77
CA ARG A 502 -4.35 3.81 -31.23
C ARG A 502 -5.87 3.76 -31.14
N ASP A 503 -6.50 2.84 -31.84
CA ASP A 503 -7.96 2.73 -31.89
C ASP A 503 -8.54 1.91 -30.73
N ASN A 504 -9.87 1.82 -30.66
CA ASN A 504 -10.57 1.08 -29.61
C ASN A 504 -10.38 -0.45 -29.69
N LEU A 505 -9.82 -0.96 -30.78
CA LEU A 505 -9.47 -2.37 -30.97
C LEU A 505 -7.97 -2.62 -30.77
N ASP A 506 -7.27 -1.66 -30.16
CA ASP A 506 -5.85 -1.71 -29.84
C ASP A 506 -4.91 -1.72 -31.06
N ARG A 507 -5.39 -1.28 -32.22
CA ARG A 507 -4.60 -1.22 -33.45
C ARG A 507 -3.94 0.14 -33.60
N THR A 508 -2.69 0.14 -34.04
CA THR A 508 -1.83 1.33 -34.14
C THR A 508 -1.52 1.72 -35.57
N TYR A 509 -1.68 3.01 -35.86
CA TYR A 509 -1.57 3.58 -37.20
C TYR A 509 -0.85 4.92 -37.16
N LEU A 510 -0.04 5.20 -38.18
CA LEU A 510 0.64 6.47 -38.35
C LEU A 510 0.14 7.19 -39.60
N TYR A 511 -0.40 8.39 -39.39
CA TYR A 511 -0.55 9.41 -40.44
C TYR A 511 0.63 10.38 -40.39
N ALA A 512 1.00 10.93 -41.53
CA ALA A 512 2.04 11.93 -41.65
C ALA A 512 1.74 12.92 -42.78
N ASP A 513 2.18 14.16 -42.58
CA ASP A 513 2.00 15.26 -43.53
C ASP A 513 3.38 15.86 -43.83
N ASN A 514 3.70 15.99 -45.12
CA ASN A 514 5.04 16.31 -45.65
C ASN A 514 6.17 15.35 -45.26
N ILE A 515 5.84 14.12 -44.85
CA ILE A 515 6.79 13.06 -44.52
C ILE A 515 6.39 11.76 -45.21
N ALA A 516 7.33 11.16 -45.93
CA ALA A 516 7.22 9.80 -46.46
C ALA A 516 7.63 8.78 -45.39
N ILE A 517 6.76 7.80 -45.15
CA ILE A 517 7.00 6.70 -44.19
C ILE A 517 7.40 5.45 -44.97
N ASN A 518 8.52 4.81 -44.59
CA ASN A 518 9.01 3.54 -45.13
C ASN A 518 9.05 3.49 -46.67
N GLY A 519 9.58 4.54 -47.30
CA GLY A 519 9.66 4.64 -48.75
C GLY A 519 8.36 5.09 -49.44
N GLY A 520 7.44 5.72 -48.70
CA GLY A 520 6.19 6.26 -49.25
C GLY A 520 5.04 5.26 -49.23
N LYS A 521 4.99 4.37 -48.23
CA LYS A 521 3.85 3.46 -48.03
C LYS A 521 2.53 4.25 -47.98
N GLN A 522 1.47 3.66 -48.54
CA GLN A 522 0.13 4.24 -48.50
C GLN A 522 -0.32 4.43 -47.05
N GLN A 523 -0.79 5.63 -46.73
CA GLN A 523 -1.24 5.98 -45.39
C GLN A 523 -2.71 5.61 -45.15
N PRO A 524 -3.10 5.26 -43.91
CA PRO A 524 -2.25 5.14 -42.72
C PRO A 524 -1.29 3.95 -42.77
N VAL A 525 -0.09 4.13 -42.21
CA VAL A 525 0.88 3.04 -42.07
C VAL A 525 0.68 2.35 -40.73
N SER A 526 0.37 1.05 -40.74
CA SER A 526 0.30 0.24 -39.52
C SER A 526 1.71 -0.01 -38.97
N PHE A 527 1.85 0.00 -37.65
CA PHE A 527 3.12 -0.27 -36.97
C PHE A 527 2.85 -0.89 -35.59
N LEU A 528 3.82 -1.58 -34.99
CA LEU A 528 3.77 -2.00 -33.59
C LEU A 528 4.49 -0.99 -32.69
N PRO A 529 4.00 -0.67 -31.48
CA PRO A 529 4.75 0.16 -30.53
C PRO A 529 6.19 -0.34 -30.35
N GLY A 530 7.16 0.58 -30.45
CA GLY A 530 8.60 0.30 -30.46
C GLY A 530 9.21 -0.03 -31.84
N GLU A 531 8.40 -0.29 -32.86
CA GLU A 531 8.87 -0.55 -34.23
C GLU A 531 9.54 0.69 -34.83
N LYS A 532 10.74 0.51 -35.41
CA LYS A 532 11.47 1.57 -36.10
C LYS A 532 10.89 1.78 -37.50
N MET A 533 10.50 3.01 -37.78
CA MET A 533 10.03 3.46 -39.08
C MET A 533 11.04 4.42 -39.69
N TYR A 534 11.27 4.27 -40.99
CA TYR A 534 12.09 5.19 -41.76
C TYR A 534 11.25 6.37 -42.25
N LEU A 535 11.65 7.59 -41.88
CA LEU A 535 10.98 8.81 -42.27
C LEU A 535 11.88 9.67 -43.15
N LYS A 536 11.31 10.20 -44.23
CA LYS A 536 11.96 11.19 -45.11
C LYS A 536 11.05 12.39 -45.31
N ASP A 537 11.51 13.59 -44.97
CA ASP A 537 10.74 14.82 -45.18
C ASP A 537 10.85 15.37 -46.61
N ALA A 538 10.07 16.41 -46.92
CA ALA A 538 10.07 17.09 -48.21
C ALA A 538 11.42 17.74 -48.59
N ASN A 539 12.29 18.02 -47.61
CA ASN A 539 13.63 18.57 -47.83
C ASN A 539 14.68 17.47 -48.00
N GLY A 540 14.26 16.20 -48.00
CA GLY A 540 15.14 15.04 -48.17
C GLY A 540 15.87 14.62 -46.90
N LYS A 541 15.50 15.15 -45.73
CA LYS A 541 16.10 14.74 -44.46
C LYS A 541 15.49 13.44 -43.96
N GLU A 542 16.38 12.55 -43.51
CA GLU A 542 16.07 11.17 -43.20
C GLU A 542 16.31 10.87 -41.71
N MET A 543 15.39 10.16 -41.07
CA MET A 543 15.48 9.73 -39.67
C MET A 543 14.84 8.36 -39.47
N LEU A 544 15.31 7.63 -38.46
CA LEU A 544 14.55 6.51 -37.91
C LEU A 544 13.72 7.03 -36.73
N VAL A 545 12.43 6.72 -36.71
CA VAL A 545 11.52 7.10 -35.61
C VAL A 545 10.78 5.86 -35.15
N ARG A 546 10.66 5.69 -33.83
CA ARG A 546 9.75 4.72 -33.23
C ARG A 546 8.78 5.43 -32.31
N ILE A 547 7.52 5.01 -32.34
CA ILE A 547 6.53 5.44 -31.36
C ILE A 547 6.58 4.42 -30.22
N VAL A 548 7.01 4.85 -29.04
CA VAL A 548 7.20 3.98 -27.87
C VAL A 548 5.86 3.50 -27.34
N ASP A 549 4.91 4.41 -27.12
CA ASP A 549 3.54 4.08 -26.74
C ASP A 549 2.56 5.23 -27.06
N ILE A 550 1.26 4.91 -27.05
CA ILE A 550 0.14 5.84 -27.22
C ILE A 550 -0.90 5.60 -26.12
N ILE A 551 -1.15 6.62 -25.30
CA ILE A 551 -2.15 6.58 -24.22
C ILE A 551 -3.11 7.76 -24.40
N GLY A 552 -4.38 7.43 -24.69
CA GLY A 552 -5.39 8.43 -25.02
C GLY A 552 -5.02 9.16 -26.31
N HIS A 553 -4.78 10.47 -26.21
CA HIS A 553 -4.29 11.29 -27.32
C HIS A 553 -2.80 11.63 -27.20
N SER A 554 -2.10 11.08 -26.21
CA SER A 554 -0.68 11.38 -26.03
C SER A 554 0.18 10.26 -26.59
N ALA A 555 1.31 10.59 -27.20
CA ALA A 555 2.28 9.61 -27.69
C ALA A 555 3.70 9.99 -27.29
N LEU A 556 4.53 8.99 -26.99
CA LEU A 556 5.95 9.15 -26.76
C LEU A 556 6.71 8.65 -27.99
N ALA A 557 7.55 9.48 -28.59
CA ALA A 557 8.31 9.13 -29.77
C ALA A 557 9.81 9.27 -29.51
N GLU A 558 10.59 8.36 -30.07
CA GLU A 558 12.05 8.41 -30.05
C GLU A 558 12.56 8.47 -31.49
N TYR A 559 13.52 9.36 -31.75
CA TYR A 559 14.10 9.58 -33.06
C TYR A 559 15.61 9.39 -33.03
N HIS A 560 16.12 8.81 -34.11
CA HIS A 560 17.53 8.52 -34.31
C HIS A 560 17.97 9.14 -35.64
N PRO A 561 19.22 9.59 -35.72
CA PRO A 561 19.80 9.93 -37.01
C PRO A 561 19.77 8.68 -37.89
N TYR A 562 19.36 8.84 -39.15
CA TYR A 562 19.47 7.75 -40.11
C TYR A 562 20.97 7.49 -40.35
N PRO A 563 21.47 6.24 -40.25
CA PRO A 563 22.88 5.97 -40.47
C PRO A 563 23.28 6.41 -41.89
N PRO A 564 24.50 6.92 -42.10
CA PRO A 564 25.02 7.13 -43.44
C PRO A 564 25.09 5.77 -44.15
N PHE A 565 24.12 5.48 -45.02
CA PHE A 565 24.08 4.19 -45.70
C PHE A 565 25.14 4.14 -46.82
N ASP A 566 26.03 3.17 -46.70
CA ASP A 566 26.81 2.62 -47.80
C ASP A 566 25.83 2.07 -48.86
N ARG A 567 25.87 2.61 -50.08
CA ARG A 567 24.86 2.43 -51.13
C ARG A 567 24.86 1.05 -51.80
N ALA A 568 25.46 0.02 -51.22
CA ALA A 568 25.84 -1.20 -51.96
C ALA A 568 25.10 -2.50 -51.59
N ALA A 569 24.14 -2.52 -50.66
CA ALA A 569 23.46 -3.77 -50.29
C ALA A 569 21.96 -3.59 -50.06
N ASN A 570 21.19 -3.59 -51.16
CA ASN A 570 19.82 -4.12 -51.25
C ASN A 570 19.20 -3.82 -52.64
N ILE A 571 19.91 -4.24 -53.68
CA ILE A 571 19.28 -4.69 -54.93
C ILE A 571 19.77 -6.12 -55.15
N SER A 572 19.13 -7.06 -54.48
CA SER A 572 19.04 -8.48 -54.86
C SER A 572 17.90 -9.12 -54.08
#